data_AF-A0A1W9N9L8-F1
#
_entry.id   AF-A0A1W9N9L8-F1
#
_cell.length_a   1.000
_cell.length_b   1.000
_cell.length_c   1.000
_cell.angle_alpha   90.00
_cell.angle_beta   90.00
_cell.angle_gamma   90.00
#
_symmetry.space_group_name_H-M   'P 1'
#
loop_
_entity.id
_entity.type
_entity.pdbx_description
1 polymer ?
#
loop_
_entity_poly.entity_id
_entity_poly.type
_entity_poly.pdbx_seq_one_letter_code
_entity_poly.pdbx_strand_id
1 'polypeptide(L)'
;MNLHNQELPDEVVKVIKEISKAYFDYFDQSWFTMFLDDCPITNGQFHDIRSALTIIAPSRADIPILQQCIAALEQFILFTKEIIIPRVTEYAGNRNGKNMSKSLSREMSIQRKIISYSLPTNIKSLEELVMRLKSLLPTSSGRFSPGYTRKMPGMY
;
A
#
# COMPACT_ATOMS: atom_id res chain seq x y z
N MET A 1 -9.18 -35.07 9.02
CA MET A 1 -8.10 -34.22 9.57
C MET A 1 -7.98 -32.98 8.68
N ASN A 2 -8.32 -31.80 9.20
CA ASN A 2 -8.35 -30.55 8.45
C ASN A 2 -6.93 -30.02 8.17
N LEU A 3 -6.42 -30.26 6.96
CA LEU A 3 -5.11 -29.79 6.50
C LEU A 3 -5.07 -28.28 6.18
N HIS A 4 -6.15 -27.54 6.41
CA HIS A 4 -6.28 -26.12 6.02
C HIS A 4 -5.92 -25.11 7.11
N ASN A 5 -5.70 -25.55 8.36
CA ASN A 5 -5.35 -24.67 9.49
C ASN A 5 -3.87 -24.78 9.89
N GLN A 6 -2.95 -24.94 8.94
CA GLN A 6 -1.54 -24.76 9.27
C GLN A 6 -1.23 -23.26 9.32
N GLU A 7 -0.75 -22.81 10.46
CA GLU A 7 -0.27 -21.44 10.68
C GLU A 7 0.90 -21.15 9.72
N LEU A 8 0.99 -19.89 9.27
CA LEU A 8 2.16 -19.44 8.51
C LEU A 8 3.37 -19.35 9.45
N PRO A 9 4.61 -19.42 8.92
CA PRO A 9 5.80 -19.23 9.74
C PRO A 9 5.74 -17.90 10.52
N ASP A 10 6.23 -17.90 11.76
CA ASP A 10 6.24 -16.71 12.63
C ASP A 10 6.89 -15.49 11.96
N GLU A 11 7.86 -15.72 11.07
CA GLU A 11 8.50 -14.66 10.31
C GLU A 11 7.53 -13.94 9.37
N VAL A 12 6.60 -14.65 8.73
CA VAL A 12 5.57 -14.05 7.88
C VAL A 12 4.66 -13.15 8.71
N VAL A 13 4.22 -13.63 9.88
CA VAL A 13 3.39 -12.86 10.81
C VAL A 13 4.12 -11.59 11.26
N LYS A 14 5.41 -11.71 11.58
CA LYS A 14 6.24 -10.57 11.98
C LYS A 14 6.34 -9.53 10.87
N VAL A 15 6.63 -9.94 9.63
CA VAL A 15 6.76 -9.02 8.50
C VAL A 15 5.42 -8.35 8.18
N ILE A 16 4.29 -9.07 8.25
CA ILE A 16 2.96 -8.47 8.07
C ILE A 16 2.71 -7.38 9.13
N LYS A 17 3.09 -7.61 10.39
CA LYS A 17 2.97 -6.59 11.45
C LYS A 17 3.86 -5.37 11.19
N GLU A 18 5.08 -5.58 10.70
CA GLU A 18 5.99 -4.49 10.32
C GLU A 18 5.43 -3.67 9.14
N ILE A 19 4.89 -4.33 8.11
CA ILE A 19 4.22 -3.67 6.99
C ILE A 19 2.97 -2.92 7.46
N SER A 20 2.14 -3.56 8.28
CA SER A 20 0.92 -2.98 8.85
C SER A 20 1.23 -1.68 9.57
N LYS A 21 2.23 -1.70 10.47
CA LYS A 21 2.69 -0.51 11.17
C LYS A 21 3.19 0.58 10.21
N ALA A 22 4.09 0.24 9.29
CA ALA A 22 4.62 1.21 8.34
C ALA A 22 3.52 1.83 7.45
N TYR A 23 2.58 1.02 6.99
CA TYR A 23 1.46 1.44 6.17
C TYR A 23 0.53 2.39 6.93
N PHE A 24 0.04 1.98 8.09
CA PHE A 24 -0.93 2.76 8.86
C PHE A 24 -0.32 4.03 9.47
N ASP A 25 0.94 3.98 9.92
CA ASP A 25 1.58 5.15 10.56
C ASP A 25 1.89 6.26 9.55
N TYR A 26 2.22 5.91 8.29
CA TYR A 26 2.75 6.88 7.33
C TYR A 26 1.89 7.11 6.10
N PHE A 27 1.11 6.12 5.66
CA PHE A 27 0.47 6.15 4.35
C PHE A 27 -1.06 6.14 4.43
N ASP A 28 -1.64 5.52 5.46
CA ASP A 28 -3.08 5.57 5.74
C ASP A 28 -3.49 6.78 6.57
N GLN A 29 -2.93 7.94 6.22
CA GLN A 29 -3.12 9.19 6.94
C GLN A 29 -3.84 10.20 6.04
N SER A 30 -4.67 11.05 6.64
CA SER A 30 -5.49 12.04 5.92
C SER A 30 -4.68 12.99 5.04
N TRP A 31 -3.42 13.26 5.38
CA TRP A 31 -2.52 14.08 4.57
C TRP A 31 -2.08 13.35 3.29
N PHE A 32 -1.85 12.03 3.36
CA PHE A 32 -1.43 11.24 2.20
C PHE A 32 -2.61 11.05 1.26
N THR A 33 -3.82 10.88 1.80
CA THR A 33 -5.06 10.76 1.01
C THR A 33 -5.35 12.01 0.17
N MET A 34 -4.90 13.20 0.58
CA MET A 34 -5.03 14.42 -0.24
C MET A 34 -4.20 14.37 -1.53
N PHE A 35 -3.22 13.48 -1.63
CA PHE A 35 -2.44 13.27 -2.86
C PHE A 35 -3.00 12.11 -3.71
N LEU A 36 -4.04 11.43 -3.22
CA LEU A 36 -4.64 10.26 -3.86
C LEU A 36 -5.74 10.57 -4.87
N ASP A 37 -6.14 11.84 -5.05
CA ASP A 37 -7.22 12.22 -5.99
C ASP A 37 -6.95 11.75 -7.44
N ASP A 38 -5.68 11.61 -7.83
CA ASP A 38 -5.25 11.06 -9.13
C ASP A 38 -4.63 9.65 -9.02
N CYS A 39 -4.84 8.95 -7.90
CA CYS A 39 -4.20 7.67 -7.69
C CYS A 39 -4.78 6.60 -8.63
N PRO A 40 -3.96 5.93 -9.46
CA PRO A 40 -4.40 4.82 -10.28
C PRO A 40 -4.72 3.58 -9.43
N ILE A 41 -4.52 3.65 -8.12
CA ILE A 41 -4.91 2.61 -7.17
C ILE A 41 -6.41 2.72 -6.93
N THR A 42 -7.12 1.67 -7.31
CA THR A 42 -8.57 1.58 -7.11
C THR A 42 -8.92 1.47 -5.62
N ASN A 43 -10.13 1.88 -5.25
CA ASN A 43 -10.67 1.65 -3.90
C ASN A 43 -10.61 0.16 -3.51
N GLY A 44 -10.69 -0.75 -4.48
CA GLY A 44 -10.51 -2.20 -4.26
C GLY A 44 -9.11 -2.55 -3.77
N GLN A 45 -8.06 -1.98 -4.37
CA GLN A 45 -6.68 -2.23 -3.96
C GLN A 45 -6.36 -1.67 -2.57
N PHE A 46 -6.92 -0.52 -2.19
CA PHE A 46 -6.81 -0.02 -0.81
C PHE A 46 -7.51 -0.96 0.19
N HIS A 47 -8.67 -1.49 -0.19
CA HIS A 47 -9.36 -2.49 0.60
C HIS A 47 -8.52 -3.77 0.74
N ASP A 48 -7.90 -4.26 -0.33
CA ASP A 48 -7.07 -5.46 -0.32
C ASP A 48 -5.86 -5.31 0.61
N ILE A 49 -5.20 -4.13 0.58
CA ILE A 49 -4.10 -3.80 1.50
C ILE A 49 -4.61 -3.83 2.95
N ARG A 50 -5.67 -3.07 3.27
CA ARG A 50 -6.18 -2.99 4.65
C ARG A 50 -6.69 -4.32 5.16
N SER A 51 -7.41 -5.09 4.34
CA SER A 51 -7.96 -6.39 4.70
C SER A 51 -6.85 -7.40 5.01
N ALA A 52 -5.74 -7.37 4.29
CA ALA A 52 -4.62 -8.28 4.53
C ALA A 52 -3.77 -7.85 5.75
N LEU A 53 -3.53 -6.55 5.93
CA LEU A 53 -2.69 -6.03 7.01
C LEU A 53 -3.37 -6.01 8.40
N THR A 54 -4.68 -6.28 8.45
CA THR A 54 -5.47 -6.42 9.69
C THR A 54 -5.64 -7.87 10.15
N ILE A 55 -5.12 -8.85 9.39
CA ILE A 55 -5.18 -10.26 9.77
C ILE A 55 -4.26 -10.50 10.97
N ILE A 56 -4.84 -10.85 12.12
CA ILE A 56 -4.13 -11.04 13.39
C ILE A 56 -3.31 -12.35 13.40
N ALA A 57 -3.86 -13.41 12.81
CA ALA A 57 -3.29 -14.75 12.78
C ALA A 57 -3.44 -15.36 11.37
N PRO A 58 -2.55 -15.00 10.43
CA PRO A 58 -2.66 -15.44 9.05
C PRO A 58 -2.32 -16.94 8.93
N SER A 59 -3.16 -17.65 8.20
CA SER A 59 -3.07 -19.08 7.92
C SER A 59 -2.69 -19.31 6.45
N ARG A 60 -2.42 -20.57 6.09
CA ARG A 60 -2.23 -20.92 4.67
C ARG A 60 -3.42 -20.57 3.77
N ALA A 61 -4.63 -20.54 4.30
CA ALA A 61 -5.82 -20.15 3.54
C ALA A 61 -5.77 -18.66 3.11
N ASP A 62 -5.00 -17.84 3.81
CA ASP A 62 -4.87 -16.40 3.54
C ASP A 62 -3.79 -16.07 2.50
N ILE A 63 -3.02 -17.07 2.02
CA ILE A 63 -1.97 -16.86 1.01
C ILE A 63 -2.48 -16.11 -0.23
N PRO A 64 -3.65 -16.43 -0.83
CA PRO A 64 -4.15 -15.68 -1.98
C PRO A 64 -4.41 -14.20 -1.66
N ILE A 65 -4.93 -13.90 -0.46
CA ILE A 65 -5.19 -12.53 0.01
C ILE A 65 -3.86 -11.79 0.22
N LEU A 66 -2.86 -12.45 0.82
CA LEU A 66 -1.53 -11.88 1.01
C LEU A 66 -0.82 -11.60 -0.32
N GLN A 67 -1.00 -12.47 -1.33
CA GLN A 67 -0.46 -12.24 -2.67
C GLN A 67 -1.13 -11.05 -3.38
N GLN A 68 -2.45 -10.90 -3.25
CA GLN A 68 -3.18 -9.73 -3.76
C GLN A 68 -2.71 -8.45 -3.05
N CYS A 69 -2.52 -8.49 -1.73
CA CYS A 69 -1.98 -7.39 -0.96
C CYS A 69 -0.56 -7.00 -1.41
N ILE A 70 0.35 -7.97 -1.65
CA ILE A 70 1.68 -7.69 -2.19
C ILE A 70 1.57 -6.96 -3.53
N ALA A 71 0.74 -7.44 -4.45
CA ALA A 71 0.57 -6.80 -5.76
C ALA A 71 0.03 -5.37 -5.63
N ALA A 72 -0.94 -5.15 -4.72
CA ALA A 72 -1.48 -3.82 -4.43
C ALA A 72 -0.41 -2.90 -3.79
N LEU A 73 0.40 -3.41 -2.86
CA LEU A 73 1.50 -2.67 -2.25
C LEU A 73 2.61 -2.33 -3.25
N GLU A 74 2.95 -3.23 -4.18
CA GLU A 74 3.93 -2.95 -5.23
C GLU A 74 3.47 -1.81 -6.15
N GLN A 75 2.19 -1.81 -6.55
CA GLN A 75 1.60 -0.71 -7.32
C GLN A 75 1.58 0.59 -6.52
N PHE A 76 1.26 0.49 -5.21
CA PHE A 76 1.30 1.62 -4.29
C PHE A 76 2.68 2.25 -4.17
N ILE A 77 3.70 1.43 -4.00
CA ILE A 77 5.10 1.86 -3.92
C ILE A 77 5.52 2.56 -5.21
N LEU A 78 5.24 1.94 -6.36
CA LEU A 78 5.57 2.52 -7.67
C LEU A 78 4.91 3.88 -7.87
N PHE A 79 3.60 3.97 -7.61
CA PHE A 79 2.87 5.24 -7.72
C PHE A 79 3.43 6.30 -6.77
N THR A 80 3.75 5.91 -5.53
CA THR A 80 4.30 6.84 -4.55
C THR A 80 5.67 7.38 -5.00
N LYS A 81 6.53 6.52 -5.57
CA LYS A 81 7.86 6.88 -6.07
C LYS A 81 7.80 7.78 -7.30
N GLU A 82 6.96 7.43 -8.27
CA GLU A 82 6.91 8.12 -9.57
C GLU A 82 6.06 9.39 -9.56
N ILE A 83 5.03 9.47 -8.69
CA ILE A 83 4.04 10.54 -8.73
C ILE A 83 4.04 11.36 -7.43
N ILE A 84 3.89 10.71 -6.27
CA ILE A 84 3.68 11.42 -5.01
C ILE A 84 4.95 12.11 -4.52
N ILE A 85 6.08 11.39 -4.49
CA ILE A 85 7.36 11.96 -4.04
C ILE A 85 7.77 13.18 -4.88
N PRO A 86 7.73 13.13 -6.23
CA PRO A 86 8.01 14.31 -7.05
C PRO A 86 7.09 15.48 -6.75
N ARG A 87 5.77 15.24 -6.67
CA ARG A 87 4.78 16.29 -6.33
C ARG A 87 5.07 16.91 -4.96
N VAL A 88 5.25 16.11 -3.93
CA VAL A 88 5.54 16.57 -2.56
C VAL A 88 6.85 17.36 -2.51
N THR A 89 7.87 16.91 -3.23
CA THR A 89 9.18 17.58 -3.31
C THR A 89 9.06 18.93 -4.01
N GLU A 90 8.30 19.01 -5.10
CA GLU A 90 8.02 20.27 -5.79
C GLU A 90 7.28 21.27 -4.88
N TYR A 91 6.26 20.81 -4.15
CA TYR A 91 5.53 21.63 -3.18
C TYR A 91 6.40 22.11 -2.01
N ALA A 92 7.37 21.30 -1.56
CA ALA A 92 8.31 21.68 -0.50
C ALA A 92 9.44 22.59 -1.00
N GLY A 93 9.85 22.44 -2.27
CA GLY A 93 10.94 23.16 -2.91
C GLY A 93 10.56 24.50 -3.53
N ASN A 94 9.27 24.73 -3.85
CA ASN A 94 8.78 26.01 -4.36
C ASN A 94 8.82 27.11 -3.29
N ARG A 95 10.02 27.67 -3.08
CA ARG A 95 10.25 28.99 -2.45
C ARG A 95 9.83 30.16 -3.34
N ASN A 96 9.60 29.92 -4.64
CA ASN A 96 9.20 30.95 -5.60
C ASN A 96 7.69 30.97 -5.76
N GLY A 97 7.05 31.75 -4.89
CA GLY A 97 5.63 32.00 -4.95
C GLY A 97 5.19 32.50 -6.32
N LYS A 98 4.20 31.81 -6.89
CA LYS A 98 3.06 32.41 -7.59
C LYS A 98 1.99 31.33 -7.69
N ASN A 99 0.88 31.58 -7.00
CA ASN A 99 -0.47 31.05 -7.28
C ASN A 99 -1.09 29.95 -6.40
N MET A 100 -0.53 29.56 -5.25
CA MET A 100 -1.31 28.70 -4.31
C MET A 100 -0.98 28.86 -2.81
N SER A 101 -0.86 30.10 -2.32
CA SER A 101 -0.88 30.32 -0.86
C SER A 101 -1.42 31.72 -0.52
N LYS A 102 -2.74 31.86 -0.57
CA LYS A 102 -3.40 32.69 0.44
C LYS A 102 -3.64 31.76 1.64
N SER A 103 -2.80 31.92 2.67
CA SER A 103 -2.96 31.31 4.01
C SER A 103 -2.80 29.78 4.14
N LEU A 104 -1.61 29.23 3.86
CA LEU A 104 -1.21 28.00 4.56
C LEU A 104 -0.57 28.39 5.90
N SER A 105 -1.03 27.78 7.00
CA SER A 105 -0.46 28.07 8.32
C SER A 105 1.01 27.64 8.39
N ARG A 106 1.77 28.24 9.31
CA ARG A 106 3.20 27.94 9.52
C ARG A 106 3.40 26.44 9.82
N GLU A 107 2.47 25.84 10.54
CA GLU A 107 2.42 24.44 10.92
C GLU A 107 2.30 23.53 9.68
N MET A 108 1.40 23.86 8.75
CA MET A 108 1.23 23.11 7.50
C MET A 108 2.49 23.17 6.62
N SER A 109 3.19 24.31 6.61
CA SER A 109 4.44 24.45 5.87
C SER A 109 5.58 23.62 6.46
N ILE A 110 5.64 23.48 7.79
CA ILE A 110 6.61 22.63 8.48
C ILE A 110 6.29 21.16 8.24
N GLN A 111 5.03 20.77 8.39
CA GLN A 111 4.58 19.39 8.13
C GLN A 111 4.93 18.94 6.70
N ARG A 112 4.65 19.76 5.68
CA ARG A 112 5.00 19.44 4.28
C ARG A 112 6.49 19.23 4.07
N LYS A 113 7.34 20.04 4.70
CA LYS A 113 8.79 19.85 4.64
C LYS A 113 9.22 18.55 5.30
N ILE A 114 8.74 18.26 6.51
CA ILE A 114 9.04 17.00 7.21
C ILE A 114 8.66 15.81 6.32
N ILE A 115 7.45 15.82 5.77
CA ILE A 115 6.94 14.78 4.87
C ILE A 115 7.84 14.65 3.62
N SER A 116 8.24 15.76 2.99
CA SER A 116 9.13 15.70 1.81
C SER A 116 10.47 15.03 2.08
N TYR A 117 10.98 15.12 3.30
CA TYR A 117 12.23 14.48 3.70
C TYR A 117 12.04 13.03 4.14
N SER A 118 10.96 12.72 4.87
CA SER A 118 10.73 11.37 5.41
C SER A 118 10.09 10.40 4.42
N LEU A 119 9.26 10.89 3.49
CA LEU A 119 8.51 10.06 2.56
C LEU A 119 9.40 9.15 1.68
N PRO A 120 10.53 9.60 1.11
CA PRO A 120 11.42 8.71 0.35
C PRO A 120 12.02 7.59 1.20
N THR A 121 12.35 7.87 2.46
CA THR A 121 12.86 6.84 3.37
C THR A 121 11.76 5.86 3.76
N ASN A 122 10.57 6.37 4.11
CA ASN A 122 9.43 5.54 4.48
C ASN A 122 9.01 4.60 3.34
N ILE A 123 9.00 5.08 2.09
CA ILE A 123 8.61 4.24 0.96
C ILE A 123 9.65 3.15 0.68
N LYS A 124 10.95 3.47 0.84
CA LYS A 124 12.02 2.49 0.71
C LYS A 124 11.92 1.40 1.78
N SER A 125 11.65 1.78 3.02
CA SER A 125 11.42 0.80 4.10
C SER A 125 10.21 -0.08 3.82
N LEU A 126 9.11 0.48 3.30
CA LEU A 126 7.94 -0.30 2.89
C LEU A 126 8.29 -1.29 1.76
N GLU A 127 9.04 -0.85 0.76
CA GLU A 127 9.53 -1.67 -0.37
C GLU A 127 10.37 -2.86 0.11
N GLU A 128 11.30 -2.65 1.04
CA GLU A 128 12.11 -3.71 1.64
C GLU A 128 11.26 -4.74 2.39
N LEU A 129 10.26 -4.29 3.15
CA LEU A 129 9.35 -5.19 3.87
C LEU A 129 8.47 -6.00 2.92
N VAL A 130 7.96 -5.38 1.84
CA VAL A 130 7.15 -6.05 0.82
C VAL A 130 7.96 -7.10 0.07
N MET A 131 9.20 -6.79 -0.32
CA MET A 131 10.11 -7.77 -0.93
C MET A 131 10.38 -8.96 0.01
N ARG A 132 10.57 -8.67 1.29
CA ARG A 132 10.75 -9.72 2.31
C ARG A 132 9.51 -10.59 2.43
N LEU A 133 8.32 -10.01 2.54
CA LEU A 133 7.07 -10.78 2.59
C LEU A 133 6.92 -11.68 1.36
N LYS A 134 7.21 -11.15 0.17
CA LYS A 134 7.15 -11.88 -1.10
C LYS A 134 8.11 -13.07 -1.14
N SER A 135 9.31 -12.94 -0.58
CA SER A 135 10.29 -14.04 -0.50
C SER A 135 9.89 -15.16 0.48
N LEU A 136 9.06 -14.84 1.49
CA LEU A 136 8.62 -15.79 2.52
C LEU A 136 7.34 -16.54 2.12
N LEU A 137 6.56 -15.99 1.19
CA LEU A 137 5.37 -16.65 0.68
C LEU A 137 5.73 -17.58 -0.50
N PRO A 138 5.10 -18.76 -0.59
CA PRO A 138 5.29 -19.62 -1.73
C PRO A 138 4.81 -18.90 -3.00
N THR A 139 5.69 -18.78 -3.99
CA THR A 139 5.32 -18.29 -5.32
C THR A 139 4.30 -19.25 -5.90
N SER A 140 3.09 -18.77 -6.18
CA SER A 140 2.09 -19.54 -6.91
C SER A 140 2.58 -19.78 -8.34
N SER A 141 3.40 -20.80 -8.54
CA SER A 141 3.71 -21.37 -9.86
C SER A 141 2.45 -22.06 -10.38
N GLY A 142 1.45 -21.29 -10.79
CA GLY A 142 0.16 -21.84 -11.18
C GLY A 142 -0.83 -20.78 -11.65
N ARG A 143 -0.79 -20.50 -12.96
CA ARG A 143 -1.87 -19.93 -13.80
C ARG A 143 -3.01 -19.25 -13.02
N PHE A 144 -2.89 -17.94 -12.81
CA PHE A 144 -4.08 -17.10 -12.74
C PHE A 144 -4.74 -17.10 -14.12
N SER A 145 -5.75 -17.95 -14.32
CA SER A 145 -6.73 -17.76 -15.39
C SER A 145 -7.67 -16.64 -14.96
N PRO A 146 -7.78 -15.50 -15.68
CA PRO A 146 -8.80 -14.50 -15.40
C PRO A 146 -10.15 -15.06 -15.87
N GLY A 147 -10.80 -15.82 -15.00
CA GLY A 147 -12.08 -16.48 -15.25
C GLY A 147 -13.25 -15.83 -14.55
N TYR A 148 -13.40 -14.50 -14.63
CA TYR A 148 -14.66 -13.84 -14.31
C TYR A 148 -15.43 -13.53 -15.60
N THR A 149 -15.94 -14.56 -16.27
CA THR A 149 -17.11 -14.39 -17.13
C THR A 149 -18.32 -14.24 -16.22
N ARG A 150 -18.76 -13.00 -16.07
CA ARG A 150 -20.06 -12.65 -15.50
C ARG A 150 -21.12 -13.37 -16.34
N LYS A 151 -21.61 -14.53 -15.89
CA LYS A 151 -22.81 -15.14 -16.47
C LYS A 151 -23.97 -14.18 -16.22
N MET A 152 -24.40 -13.49 -17.27
CA MET A 152 -25.68 -12.80 -17.28
C MET A 152 -26.77 -13.85 -17.02
N PRO A 153 -27.65 -13.65 -16.02
CA PRO A 153 -28.79 -14.52 -15.83
C PRO A 153 -29.76 -14.33 -17.01
N GLY A 154 -30.29 -15.45 -17.49
CA GLY A 154 -31.07 -15.54 -18.72
C GLY A 154 -32.25 -14.57 -18.77
N MET A 155 -32.48 -14.02 -19.95
CA MET A 155 -33.78 -13.52 -20.34
C MET A 155 -34.48 -14.63 -21.13
N TYR A 156 -35.63 -15.05 -20.59
CA TYR A 156 -36.68 -15.77 -21.29
C TYR A 156 -37.23 -14.93 -22.45
#